data_AF-A0A6P7M4V6-F1
#
_entry.id   AF-A0A6P7M4V6-F1
#
_cell.length_a   1.000
_cell.length_b   1.000
_cell.length_c   1.000
_cell.angle_alpha   90.00
_cell.angle_beta   90.00
_cell.angle_gamma   90.00
#
_symmetry.space_group_name_H-M   'P 1'
#
loop_
_entity.id
_entity.type
_entity.pdbx_description
1 polymer ?
#
loop_
_entity_poly.entity_id
_entity_poly.type
_entity_poly.pdbx_seq_one_letter_code
_entity_poly.pdbx_strand_id
1 'polypeptide(L)'
;MSSLLREEMQRVLFRPAKERLVEFIEIEEPSQGRHFLCVSVAKNKVVQLCIVRCQLSQSSLKSGGKNPSTKRSNIQDCYRRTEIWSLENLTLVDGRDPDVDDPCFLLHFDKVRTVTATSCSAKYAIVRSLVALSDQHCQKSLNLQNFDWAYIKPTSFYSNRGDCVVLSQICFYAFNLVCLSMCPVPLDA
;
A
#
# COMPACT_ATOMS: atom_id res chain seq x y z
N MET A 1 5.68 -2.32 -1.16
CA MET A 1 5.94 -1.05 -1.87
C MET A 1 7.12 -0.33 -1.25
N SER A 2 7.89 0.42 -2.04
CA SER A 2 9.17 1.02 -1.63
C SER A 2 9.02 2.00 -0.47
N SER A 3 9.76 1.79 0.62
CA SER A 3 9.81 2.68 1.79
C SER A 3 10.22 4.11 1.42
N LEU A 4 11.09 4.26 0.42
CA LEU A 4 11.58 5.55 -0.06
C LEU A 4 10.47 6.41 -0.69
N LEU A 5 9.61 5.81 -1.51
CA LEU A 5 8.49 6.52 -2.14
C LEU A 5 7.49 7.02 -1.08
N ARG A 6 7.20 6.19 -0.09
CA ARG A 6 6.34 6.56 1.05
C ARG A 6 6.91 7.76 1.81
N GLU A 7 8.20 7.74 2.13
CA GLU A 7 8.88 8.83 2.84
C GLU A 7 8.90 10.11 2.03
N GLU A 8 9.16 10.01 0.72
CA GLU A 8 9.14 11.15 -0.18
C GLU A 8 7.75 11.78 -0.26
N MET A 9 6.71 10.99 -0.54
CA MET A 9 5.33 11.49 -0.58
C MET A 9 4.92 12.09 0.76
N GLN A 10 5.25 11.43 1.87
CA GLN A 10 5.02 11.95 3.22
C GLN A 10 5.70 13.31 3.42
N ARG A 11 6.94 13.48 2.97
CA ARG A 11 7.70 14.74 3.12
C ARG A 11 7.17 15.85 2.22
N VAL A 12 6.86 15.54 0.96
CA VAL A 12 6.54 16.53 -0.09
C VAL A 12 5.07 16.93 -0.08
N LEU A 13 4.15 16.00 0.18
CA LEU A 13 2.70 16.24 0.09
C LEU A 13 2.02 16.30 1.45
N PHE A 14 2.22 15.29 2.30
CA PHE A 14 1.38 15.10 3.49
C PHE A 14 1.88 15.92 4.70
N ARG A 15 3.19 16.01 4.92
CA ARG A 15 3.77 16.76 6.04
C ARG A 15 3.47 18.26 5.97
N PRO A 16 3.56 18.96 4.80
CA PRO A 16 3.16 20.36 4.69
C PRO A 16 1.68 20.60 5.01
N ALA A 17 0.82 19.64 4.67
CA ALA A 17 -0.60 19.65 5.00
C ALA A 17 -0.90 19.22 6.45
N LYS A 18 0.13 18.95 7.27
CA LYS A 18 0.00 18.43 8.65
C LYS A 18 -0.78 17.10 8.71
N GLU A 19 -0.60 16.26 7.70
CA GLU A 19 -1.18 14.93 7.60
C GLU A 19 -0.11 13.85 7.67
N ARG A 20 -0.52 12.67 8.13
CA ARG A 20 0.28 11.43 8.09
C ARG A 20 -0.29 10.50 7.02
N LEU A 21 0.53 10.13 6.04
CA LEU A 21 0.22 9.10 5.05
C LEU A 21 0.17 7.73 5.76
N VAL A 22 -0.99 7.06 5.67
CA VAL A 22 -1.22 5.76 6.31
C VAL A 22 -1.01 4.63 5.32
N GLU A 23 -1.66 4.71 4.16
CA GLU A 23 -1.52 3.73 3.09
C GLU A 23 -1.58 4.42 1.72
N PHE A 24 -0.95 3.81 0.73
CA PHE A 24 -1.13 4.20 -0.66
C PHE A 24 -0.98 2.99 -1.57
N ILE A 25 -1.65 3.02 -2.71
CA ILE A 25 -1.52 2.03 -3.78
C ILE A 25 -1.34 2.72 -5.12
N GLU A 26 -0.63 2.08 -6.04
CA GLU A 26 -0.61 2.52 -7.44
C GLU A 26 -1.91 2.12 -8.12
N ILE A 27 -2.44 3.00 -8.95
CA ILE A 27 -3.70 2.84 -9.67
C ILE A 27 -3.52 3.17 -11.16
N GLU A 28 -4.35 2.56 -11.99
CA GLU A 28 -4.43 2.85 -13.40
C GLU A 28 -5.31 4.08 -13.64
N GLU A 29 -4.79 5.03 -14.41
CA GLU A 29 -5.50 6.22 -14.85
C GLU A 29 -5.24 6.45 -16.34
N PRO A 30 -6.21 6.98 -17.11
CA PRO A 30 -6.03 7.24 -18.53
C PRO A 30 -4.98 8.32 -18.81
N SER A 31 -4.71 9.21 -17.84
CA SER A 31 -3.68 10.24 -17.99
C SER A 31 -2.27 9.67 -17.87
N GLN A 32 -1.33 10.24 -18.62
CA GLN A 32 0.08 9.86 -18.53
C GLN A 32 0.68 10.14 -17.14
N GLY A 33 1.54 9.22 -16.70
CA GLY A 33 2.26 9.26 -15.42
C GLY A 33 1.81 8.16 -14.47
N ARG A 34 2.47 8.06 -13.32
CA ARG A 34 2.05 7.15 -12.24
C ARG A 34 0.99 7.84 -11.38
N HIS A 35 -0.01 7.09 -10.96
CA HIS A 35 -1.10 7.61 -10.14
C HIS A 35 -1.22 6.75 -8.89
N PHE A 36 -1.52 7.38 -7.77
CA PHE A 36 -1.61 6.71 -6.49
C PHE A 36 -2.89 7.10 -5.78
N LEU A 37 -3.65 6.11 -5.32
CA LEU A 37 -4.69 6.33 -4.32
C LEU A 37 -4.04 6.30 -2.95
N CYS A 38 -4.15 7.41 -2.22
CA CYS A 38 -3.54 7.59 -0.91
C CYS A 38 -4.61 7.76 0.15
N VAL A 39 -4.32 7.29 1.36
CA VAL A 39 -5.13 7.51 2.56
C VAL A 39 -4.26 8.16 3.63
N SER A 40 -4.70 9.29 4.14
CA SER A 40 -3.98 10.06 5.16
C SER A 40 -4.88 10.43 6.34
N VAL A 41 -4.23 10.75 7.47
CA VAL A 41 -4.90 11.20 8.69
C VAL A 41 -4.33 12.56 9.07
N ALA A 42 -5.20 13.55 9.19
CA ALA A 42 -4.87 14.88 9.67
C ALA A 42 -4.73 14.91 11.20
N LYS A 43 -4.09 15.97 11.73
CA LYS A 43 -3.90 16.13 13.20
C LYS A 43 -5.21 16.13 14.00
N ASN A 44 -6.29 16.63 13.41
CA ASN A 44 -7.63 16.63 13.99
C ASN A 44 -8.36 15.28 13.86
N LYS A 45 -7.64 14.21 13.51
CA LYS A 45 -8.15 12.85 13.30
C LYS A 45 -9.08 12.69 12.08
N VAL A 46 -9.21 13.71 11.24
CA VAL A 46 -9.95 13.60 9.98
C VAL A 46 -9.17 12.70 9.02
N VAL A 47 -9.84 11.71 8.45
CA VAL A 47 -9.27 10.78 7.47
C VAL A 47 -9.61 11.26 6.06
N GLN A 48 -8.60 11.32 5.20
CA GLN A 48 -8.75 11.77 3.81
C GLN A 48 -8.25 10.71 2.83
N LEU A 49 -8.97 10.60 1.71
CA LEU A 49 -8.54 9.86 0.53
C LEU A 49 -8.12 10.88 -0.52
N CYS A 50 -7.05 10.62 -1.26
CA CYS A 50 -6.69 11.47 -2.40
C CYS A 50 -6.02 10.71 -3.53
N ILE A 51 -6.23 11.20 -4.75
CA ILE A 51 -5.44 10.78 -5.91
C ILE A 51 -4.20 11.67 -6.01
N VAL A 52 -3.04 11.05 -6.07
CA VAL A 52 -1.75 11.70 -6.30
C VAL A 52 -1.26 11.33 -7.70
N ARG A 53 -1.02 12.33 -8.53
CA ARG A 53 -0.35 12.19 -9.81
C ARG A 53 1.14 12.47 -9.68
N CYS A 54 1.96 11.58 -10.22
CA CYS A 54 3.40 11.73 -10.37
C CYS A 54 3.71 12.03 -11.85
N GLN A 55 4.14 13.25 -12.13
CA GLN A 55 4.65 13.63 -13.45
C GLN A 55 6.18 13.55 -13.45
N LEU A 56 6.75 12.64 -14.25
CA LEU A 56 8.17 12.69 -14.55
C LEU A 56 8.41 13.84 -15.54
N SER A 57 9.23 14.82 -15.15
CA SER A 57 9.73 15.81 -16.10
C SER A 57 10.70 15.14 -17.06
N GLN A 58 10.31 14.98 -18.33
CA GLN A 58 11.15 14.40 -19.40
C GLN A 58 12.34 15.30 -19.84
N SER A 59 12.95 16.10 -18.98
CA SER A 59 14.10 16.94 -19.37
C SER A 59 15.45 16.20 -19.39
N SER A 60 15.50 14.91 -19.04
CA SER A 60 16.77 14.16 -18.89
C SER A 60 17.09 13.15 -19.99
N LEU A 61 16.22 12.91 -20.99
CA LEU A 61 16.46 11.92 -22.06
C LEU A 61 17.11 12.51 -23.32
N LYS A 62 17.35 13.83 -23.39
CA LYS A 62 18.02 14.49 -24.52
C LYS A 62 19.11 15.46 -24.07
N SER A 63 20.23 14.95 -23.58
CA SER A 63 21.49 15.68 -23.63
C SER A 63 22.67 14.71 -23.72
N GLY A 64 22.98 14.32 -24.95
CA GLY A 64 24.30 13.80 -25.28
C GLY A 64 25.30 14.95 -25.19
N GLY A 65 26.01 15.06 -24.07
CA GLY A 65 27.02 16.09 -23.86
C GLY A 65 27.91 15.69 -22.69
N LYS A 66 29.12 15.21 -23.01
CA LYS A 66 30.16 14.77 -22.08
C LYS A 66 30.49 15.87 -21.04
N ASN A 67 30.44 15.52 -19.75
CA ASN A 67 31.32 16.01 -18.67
C ASN A 67 31.04 15.24 -17.36
N PRO A 68 32.05 14.64 -16.69
CA PRO A 68 31.86 13.91 -15.45
C PRO A 68 32.16 14.81 -14.24
N SER A 69 31.20 15.64 -13.83
CA SER A 69 31.22 16.24 -12.50
C SER A 69 29.81 16.20 -11.91
N THR A 70 29.61 15.27 -10.98
CA THR A 70 28.63 15.27 -9.87
C THR A 70 27.35 16.11 -10.03
N LYS A 71 26.62 15.94 -11.14
CA LYS A 71 25.20 16.29 -11.18
C LYS A 71 24.43 15.09 -10.66
N ARG A 72 24.10 15.09 -9.36
CA ARG A 72 22.95 14.31 -8.86
C ARG A 72 21.81 14.59 -9.82
N SER A 73 21.38 13.59 -10.57
CA SER A 73 20.25 13.66 -11.47
C SER A 73 19.05 14.15 -10.67
N ASN A 74 18.73 15.43 -10.80
CA ASN A 74 17.57 16.06 -10.17
C ASN A 74 16.34 15.63 -10.98
N ILE A 75 16.05 14.33 -10.95
CA ILE A 75 14.76 13.77 -11.34
C ILE A 75 13.82 14.20 -10.21
N GLN A 76 13.30 15.42 -10.32
CA GLN A 76 12.34 15.91 -9.36
C GLN A 76 10.97 15.41 -9.83
N ASP A 77 10.61 14.20 -9.41
CA ASP A 77 9.26 13.69 -9.58
C ASP A 77 8.29 14.73 -8.98
N CYS A 78 7.42 15.29 -9.83
CA CYS A 78 6.45 16.27 -9.40
C CYS A 78 5.19 15.51 -8.95
N TYR A 79 5.01 15.44 -7.64
CA TYR A 79 3.81 14.88 -7.04
C TYR A 79 2.76 15.97 -6.83
N ARG A 80 1.52 15.72 -7.25
CA ARG A 80 0.40 16.63 -7.06
C ARG A 80 -0.86 15.87 -6.68
N ARG A 81 -1.56 16.33 -5.65
CA ARG A 81 -2.91 15.86 -5.32
C ARG A 81 -3.91 16.42 -6.34
N THR A 82 -4.72 15.55 -6.95
CA THR A 82 -5.70 15.93 -7.99
C THR A 82 -7.13 15.86 -7.49
N GLU A 83 -7.46 14.84 -6.71
CA GLU A 83 -8.78 14.62 -6.11
C GLU A 83 -8.60 14.37 -4.62
N ILE A 84 -9.47 14.92 -3.77
CA ILE A 84 -9.40 14.78 -2.31
C ILE A 84 -10.82 14.62 -1.76
N TRP A 85 -11.03 13.59 -0.93
CA TRP A 85 -12.30 13.30 -0.28
C TRP A 85 -12.11 13.03 1.21
N SER A 86 -13.14 13.33 2.00
CA SER A 86 -13.22 12.87 3.40
C SER A 86 -13.74 11.44 3.45
N LEU A 87 -13.16 10.61 4.33
CA LEU A 87 -13.69 9.26 4.60
C LEU A 87 -15.13 9.31 5.12
N GLU A 88 -15.52 10.37 5.84
CA GLU A 88 -16.87 10.54 6.36
C GLU A 88 -17.94 10.59 5.25
N ASN A 89 -17.56 11.06 4.06
CA ASN A 89 -18.43 11.15 2.90
C ASN A 89 -18.49 9.84 2.11
N LEU A 90 -17.66 8.85 2.46
CA LEU A 90 -17.67 7.55 1.79
C LEU A 90 -18.85 6.72 2.31
N THR A 91 -19.81 6.48 1.43
CA THR A 91 -21.07 5.80 1.78
C THR A 91 -21.01 4.29 1.54
N LEU A 92 -20.22 3.86 0.56
CA LEU A 92 -20.04 2.47 0.16
C LEU A 92 -18.69 2.29 -0.54
N VAL A 93 -18.04 1.16 -0.28
CA VAL A 93 -16.97 0.63 -1.14
C VAL A 93 -17.45 -0.69 -1.73
N ASP A 94 -17.50 -0.77 -3.05
CA ASP A 94 -17.99 -1.94 -3.77
C ASP A 94 -16.83 -2.61 -4.52
N GLY A 95 -16.55 -3.86 -4.17
CA GLY A 95 -15.51 -4.69 -4.78
C GLY A 95 -15.89 -5.29 -6.14
N ARG A 96 -17.08 -4.98 -6.67
CA ARG A 96 -17.69 -5.53 -7.88
C ARG A 96 -18.02 -7.02 -7.77
N ASP A 97 -17.08 -7.88 -8.09
CA ASP A 97 -17.26 -9.33 -8.03
C ASP A 97 -16.17 -9.94 -7.14
N PRO A 98 -16.53 -10.57 -6.01
CA PRO A 98 -15.55 -11.17 -5.09
C PRO A 98 -14.97 -12.49 -5.62
N ASP A 99 -15.63 -13.16 -6.57
CA ASP A 99 -15.25 -14.47 -7.09
C ASP A 99 -14.31 -14.36 -8.31
N VAL A 100 -14.09 -13.14 -8.81
CA VAL A 100 -13.20 -12.84 -9.93
C VAL A 100 -11.96 -12.10 -9.43
N ASP A 101 -10.79 -12.47 -9.98
CA ASP A 101 -9.52 -11.77 -9.71
C ASP A 101 -9.48 -10.42 -10.45
N ASP A 102 -10.30 -9.48 -9.98
CA ASP A 102 -10.48 -8.14 -10.54
C ASP A 102 -9.97 -7.06 -9.57
N PRO A 103 -8.92 -6.30 -9.93
CA PRO A 103 -8.32 -5.30 -9.05
C PRO A 103 -9.11 -3.99 -8.98
N CYS A 104 -10.24 -3.90 -9.69
CA CYS A 104 -11.06 -2.70 -9.73
C CYS A 104 -12.20 -2.73 -8.69
N PHE A 105 -12.54 -1.55 -8.20
CA PHE A 105 -13.52 -1.33 -7.15
C PHE A 105 -14.09 0.09 -7.26
N LEU A 106 -15.23 0.32 -6.61
CA LEU A 106 -15.96 1.58 -6.66
C LEU A 106 -15.97 2.24 -5.29
N LEU A 107 -15.68 3.54 -5.26
CA LEU A 107 -15.81 4.39 -4.08
C LEU A 107 -17.05 5.28 -4.27
N HIS A 108 -18.05 5.12 -3.40
CA HIS A 108 -19.30 5.87 -3.49
C HIS A 108 -19.27 7.07 -2.55
N PHE A 109 -18.98 8.24 -3.11
CA PHE A 109 -19.14 9.54 -2.44
C PHE A 109 -20.45 10.21 -2.89
N ASP A 110 -20.43 11.52 -3.14
CA ASP A 110 -21.46 12.22 -3.91
C ASP A 110 -21.51 11.71 -5.36
N LYS A 111 -20.34 11.37 -5.90
CA LYS A 111 -20.16 10.70 -7.18
C LYS A 111 -19.45 9.37 -6.98
N VAL A 112 -19.77 8.40 -7.84
CA VAL A 112 -19.09 7.12 -7.86
C VAL A 112 -17.73 7.29 -8.56
N ARG A 113 -16.66 6.95 -7.86
CA ARG A 113 -15.30 6.93 -8.40
C ARG A 113 -14.83 5.49 -8.59
N THR A 114 -14.71 5.08 -9.84
CA THR A 114 -14.09 3.80 -10.23
C THR A 114 -12.57 3.88 -10.02
N VAL A 115 -11.99 2.87 -9.40
CA VAL A 115 -10.54 2.76 -9.17
C VAL A 115 -10.08 1.39 -9.63
N THR A 116 -9.03 1.34 -10.44
CA THR A 116 -8.35 0.09 -10.83
C THR A 116 -6.97 0.07 -10.19
N ALA A 117 -6.76 -0.81 -9.20
CA ALA A 117 -5.45 -0.99 -8.61
C ALA A 117 -4.52 -1.77 -9.56
N THR A 118 -3.21 -1.69 -9.36
CA THR A 118 -2.24 -2.51 -10.11
C THR A 118 -2.30 -4.00 -9.76
N SER A 119 -2.97 -4.38 -8.67
CA SER A 119 -3.20 -5.77 -8.28
C SER A 119 -4.38 -5.91 -7.31
N CYS A 120 -4.97 -7.11 -7.23
CA CYS A 120 -5.99 -7.41 -6.23
C CYS A 120 -5.45 -7.29 -4.81
N SER A 121 -4.21 -7.70 -4.57
CA SER A 121 -3.56 -7.52 -3.27
C SER A 121 -3.48 -6.05 -2.84
N ALA A 122 -3.27 -5.12 -3.78
CA ALA A 122 -3.30 -3.69 -3.53
C ALA A 122 -4.73 -3.19 -3.23
N LYS A 123 -5.73 -3.62 -4.01
CA LYS A 123 -7.16 -3.37 -3.71
C LYS A 123 -7.52 -3.78 -2.27
N TYR A 124 -7.20 -5.01 -1.88
CA TYR A 124 -7.48 -5.46 -0.51
C TYR A 124 -6.63 -4.73 0.55
N ALA A 125 -5.39 -4.34 0.25
CA ALA A 125 -4.56 -3.57 1.19
C ALA A 125 -5.15 -2.19 1.50
N ILE A 126 -5.59 -1.44 0.48
CA ILE A 126 -6.16 -0.11 0.69
C ILE A 126 -7.50 -0.20 1.43
N VAL A 127 -8.36 -1.16 1.08
CA VAL A 127 -9.66 -1.34 1.75
C VAL A 127 -9.50 -1.75 3.20
N ARG A 128 -8.52 -2.60 3.53
CA ARG A 128 -8.14 -2.90 4.93
C ARG A 128 -7.78 -1.65 5.71
N SER A 129 -6.96 -0.78 5.11
CA SER A 129 -6.59 0.49 5.72
C SER A 129 -7.81 1.38 5.97
N LEU A 130 -8.74 1.46 5.00
CA LEU A 130 -9.99 2.22 5.14
C LEU A 130 -10.88 1.69 6.27
N VAL A 131 -11.06 0.37 6.37
CA VAL A 131 -11.84 -0.24 7.46
C VAL A 131 -11.22 0.08 8.82
N ALA A 132 -9.91 -0.13 8.97
CA ALA A 132 -9.21 0.15 10.22
C ALA A 132 -9.31 1.62 10.63
N LEU A 133 -9.17 2.54 9.66
CA LEU A 133 -9.28 3.98 9.91
C LEU A 133 -10.71 4.43 10.18
N SER A 134 -11.72 3.82 9.54
CA SER A 134 -13.13 4.08 9.81
C SER A 134 -13.50 3.66 11.23
N ASP A 135 -13.09 2.46 11.64
CA ASP A 135 -13.29 1.94 13.00
C ASP A 135 -12.56 2.84 14.03
N GLN A 136 -11.33 3.28 13.74
CA GLN A 136 -10.51 4.08 14.66
C GLN A 136 -10.98 5.54 14.79
N HIS A 137 -11.29 6.20 13.68
CA HIS A 137 -11.46 7.67 13.63
C HIS A 137 -12.89 8.11 13.40
N CYS A 138 -13.71 7.35 12.67
CA CYS A 138 -15.09 7.70 12.37
C CYS A 138 -16.10 7.03 13.30
N GLN A 139 -15.66 6.06 14.13
CA GLN A 139 -16.53 5.26 15.01
C GLN A 139 -17.72 4.65 14.25
N LYS A 140 -17.49 4.32 12.97
CA LYS A 140 -18.51 3.86 12.03
C LYS A 140 -17.94 2.66 11.27
N SER A 141 -18.75 1.60 11.16
CA SER A 141 -18.41 0.48 10.29
C SER A 141 -18.54 0.92 8.83
N LEU A 142 -17.47 0.76 8.06
CA LEU A 142 -17.47 1.08 6.64
C LEU A 142 -18.37 0.08 5.90
N ASN A 143 -19.33 0.60 5.12
CA ASN A 143 -20.20 -0.24 4.32
C ASN A 143 -19.41 -0.80 3.14
N LEU A 144 -19.19 -2.11 3.14
CA LEU A 144 -18.49 -2.82 2.07
C LEU A 144 -19.44 -3.80 1.39
N GLN A 145 -19.37 -3.87 0.07
CA GLN A 145 -20.05 -4.88 -0.73
C GLN A 145 -19.05 -5.59 -1.63
N ASN A 146 -19.32 -6.86 -1.93
CA ASN A 146 -18.55 -7.63 -2.91
C ASN A 146 -17.04 -7.74 -2.59
N PHE A 147 -16.72 -7.90 -1.30
CA PHE A 147 -15.39 -8.26 -0.81
C PHE A 147 -15.45 -9.56 -0.03
N ASP A 148 -14.42 -10.40 -0.18
CA ASP A 148 -14.24 -11.51 0.74
C ASP A 148 -13.74 -10.99 2.11
N TRP A 149 -14.56 -11.23 3.12
CA TRP A 149 -14.31 -10.76 4.48
C TRP A 149 -13.10 -11.39 5.15
N ALA A 150 -12.72 -12.61 4.73
CA ALA A 150 -11.51 -13.29 5.20
C ALA A 150 -10.23 -12.51 4.84
N TYR A 151 -10.24 -11.76 3.72
CA TYR A 151 -9.11 -10.96 3.26
C TYR A 151 -9.09 -9.53 3.82
N ILE A 152 -10.19 -9.03 4.39
CA ILE A 152 -10.23 -7.68 4.96
C ILE A 152 -10.03 -7.68 6.47
N LYS A 153 -10.78 -8.47 7.22
CA LYS A 153 -10.51 -8.67 8.64
C LYS A 153 -9.87 -10.04 8.75
N PRO A 154 -8.53 -10.15 8.86
CA PRO A 154 -7.91 -11.44 9.08
C PRO A 154 -8.54 -12.00 10.34
N THR A 155 -9.31 -13.07 10.20
CA THR A 155 -9.57 -13.94 11.33
C THR A 155 -8.20 -14.36 11.85
N SER A 156 -8.05 -14.47 13.16
CA SER A 156 -6.79 -14.79 13.85
C SER A 156 -6.03 -16.00 13.27
N PHE A 157 -6.64 -16.77 12.38
CA PHE A 157 -6.09 -17.89 11.64
C PHE A 157 -5.14 -17.54 10.48
N TYR A 158 -5.21 -16.33 9.88
CA TYR A 158 -4.48 -16.02 8.64
C TYR A 158 -3.42 -14.92 8.73
N SER A 159 -3.37 -14.16 9.84
CA SER A 159 -2.55 -12.94 9.91
C SER A 159 -1.03 -13.15 9.94
N ASN A 160 -0.55 -14.40 9.98
CA ASN A 160 0.88 -14.69 10.09
C ASN A 160 1.36 -15.90 9.26
N ARG A 161 0.63 -16.39 8.24
CA ARG A 161 1.11 -17.62 7.55
C ARG A 161 2.45 -17.44 6.82
N GLY A 162 2.73 -16.29 6.22
CA GLY A 162 4.02 -16.06 5.56
C GLY A 162 5.18 -16.12 6.56
N ASP A 163 5.09 -15.32 7.61
CA ASP A 163 6.16 -15.21 8.61
C ASP A 163 6.21 -16.42 9.55
N CYS A 164 5.08 -17.04 9.92
CA CYS A 164 5.07 -18.26 10.74
C CYS A 164 5.51 -19.50 9.96
N VAL A 165 5.24 -19.61 8.66
CA VAL A 165 5.77 -20.74 7.87
C VAL A 165 7.27 -20.61 7.71
N VAL A 166 7.77 -19.40 7.39
CA VAL A 166 9.21 -19.13 7.31
C VAL A 166 9.88 -19.33 8.67
N LEU A 167 9.30 -18.81 9.75
CA LEU A 167 9.80 -19.00 11.11
C LEU A 167 9.77 -20.48 11.52
N SER A 168 8.69 -21.20 11.22
CA SER A 168 8.57 -22.64 11.48
C SER A 168 9.65 -23.42 10.74
N GLN A 169 9.90 -23.09 9.47
CA GLN A 169 10.94 -23.73 8.67
C GLN A 169 12.34 -23.43 9.22
N ILE A 170 12.62 -22.19 9.63
CA ILE A 170 13.88 -21.81 10.31
C ILE A 170 14.03 -22.59 11.63
N CYS A 171 12.98 -22.67 12.44
CA CYS A 171 13.00 -23.42 13.69
C CYS A 171 13.27 -24.92 13.45
N PHE A 172 12.64 -25.54 12.45
CA PHE A 172 12.89 -26.93 12.10
C PHE A 172 14.35 -27.17 11.67
N TYR A 173 14.93 -26.29 10.86
CA TYR A 173 16.34 -26.39 10.50
C TYR A 173 17.26 -26.25 11.72
N ALA A 174 16.96 -25.31 12.63
CA ALA A 174 17.74 -25.12 13.85
C ALA A 174 17.69 -26.37 14.76
N PHE A 175 16.51 -26.97 14.95
CA PHE A 175 16.36 -28.22 15.71
C PHE A 175 17.14 -29.38 15.09
N ASN A 176 17.08 -29.54 13.76
CA ASN A 176 17.83 -30.58 13.07
C ASN A 176 19.35 -30.41 13.25
N LEU A 177 19.87 -29.19 13.19
CA LEU A 177 21.29 -28.90 13.43
C LEU A 177 21.71 -29.19 14.87
N VAL A 178 20.87 -28.86 15.85
CA VAL A 178 21.11 -29.20 17.26
C VAL A 178 21.12 -30.72 17.46
N CYS A 179 20.16 -31.44 16.87
CA CYS A 179 20.12 -32.90 16.93
C CYS A 179 21.37 -33.53 16.32
N LEU A 180 21.88 -33.02 15.20
CA LEU A 180 23.13 -33.49 14.59
C LEU A 180 24.36 -33.19 15.46
N SER A 181 24.38 -32.06 16.18
CA SER A 181 25.49 -31.71 17.08
C SER A 181 25.54 -32.57 18.35
N MET A 182 24.43 -33.20 18.72
CA MET A 182 24.30 -34.05 19.92
C MET A 182 24.43 -35.55 19.59
N CYS A 183 24.61 -35.91 18.32
CA CYS A 183 24.95 -37.27 17.95
C CYS A 183 26.42 -37.55 18.32
N PRO A 184 26.71 -38.56 19.16
CA PRO A 184 28.08 -38.93 19.44
C PRO A 184 28.76 -39.35 18.13
N VAL A 185 29.90 -38.72 17.83
CA VAL A 185 30.76 -39.14 16.73
C VAL A 185 31.20 -40.58 17.02
N PRO A 186 30.99 -41.54 16.12
CA PRO A 186 31.55 -42.87 16.28
C PRO A 186 33.07 -42.73 16.42
N LEU A 187 33.60 -43.10 17.58
CA LEU A 187 35.04 -43.26 17.72
C LEU A 187 35.38 -44.56 16.99
N ASP A 188 36.00 -44.43 15.82
CA ASP A 188 36.57 -45.56 15.09
C ASP A 188 37.50 -46.35 16.03
N ALA A 189 37.17 -47.62 16.24
CA ALA A 189 37.95 -48.57 17.03
C ALA A 189 39.05 -49.23 16.17
#